data_AF-A0AAV4SNW2-F1
#
_entry.id   AF-A0AAV4SNW2-F1
#
_cell.length_a   1.000
_cell.length_b   1.000
_cell.length_c   1.000
_cell.angle_alpha   90.00
_cell.angle_beta   90.00
_cell.angle_gamma   90.00
#
_symmetry.space_group_name_H-M   'P 1'
#
loop_
_entity.id
_entity.type
_entity.pdbx_description
1 polymer ?
#
loop_
_entity_poly.entity_id
_entity_poly.type
_entity_poly.pdbx_seq_one_letter_code
_entity_poly.pdbx_strand_id
1 'polypeptide(L)'
;MTFFSLPQLLERSKFEYNDFKCCKIYNCEKTRYAELKGSEYVQHVLNKIAEEPRYSLFNLNNPYCGKYKFDVSKKKVIEVENPKSFLEGLQNLRRASPCYATEKFDRLVIYADLEASNLKLKYDGQVKMFGFYPIVSMRSSLSYINFIIEMSTDAASGKYSVLHNFKIKSIGEVRIKIDGIRLFNWMVNAVNWLTTFRKEFVRNWLEKQVENYLTEEIPFIEFPILLSDDEEDEEMLNQ
;
A
#
# COMPACT_ATOMS: atom_id res chain seq x y z
N MET A 1 11.84 10.79 37.80
CA MET A 1 10.91 10.36 36.74
C MET A 1 10.80 11.49 35.74
N THR A 2 11.49 11.38 34.61
CA THR A 2 11.50 12.40 33.56
C THR A 2 10.44 12.02 32.55
N PHE A 3 9.36 12.80 32.48
CA PHE A 3 8.33 12.65 31.45
C PHE A 3 8.85 13.28 30.15
N PHE A 4 9.09 12.46 29.13
CA PHE A 4 9.34 12.96 27.78
C PHE A 4 8.01 13.36 27.15
N SER A 5 7.97 14.52 26.49
CA SER A 5 6.79 14.96 25.74
C SER A 5 6.65 14.16 24.44
N LEU A 6 5.41 13.88 24.01
CA LEU A 6 5.08 13.13 22.77
C LEU A 6 5.91 13.52 21.52
N PRO A 7 6.27 14.79 21.29
CA PRO A 7 7.11 15.18 20.16
C PRO A 7 8.54 14.62 20.23
N GLN A 8 9.11 14.45 21.43
CA GLN A 8 10.48 13.95 21.62
C GLN A 8 10.57 12.43 21.40
N LEU A 9 9.48 11.69 21.60
CA LEU A 9 9.38 10.27 21.24
C LEU A 9 9.32 10.07 19.71
N LEU A 10 8.63 10.97 18.99
CA LEU A 10 8.55 10.98 17.53
C LEU A 10 9.87 11.36 16.85
N GLU A 11 10.70 12.18 17.48
CA GLU A 11 12.04 12.50 16.95
C GLU A 11 13.06 11.40 17.21
N ARG A 12 12.98 10.73 18.38
CA ARG A 12 13.83 9.55 18.65
C ARG A 12 13.49 8.37 17.75
N SER A 13 12.20 8.11 17.49
CA SER A 13 11.82 7.05 16.56
C SER A 13 12.32 7.33 15.13
N LYS A 14 12.34 8.59 14.68
CA LYS A 14 12.90 8.97 13.37
C LYS A 14 14.41 8.77 13.27
N PHE A 15 15.16 8.98 14.36
CA PHE A 15 16.62 8.80 14.36
C PHE A 15 17.03 7.33 14.38
N GLU A 16 16.30 6.46 15.09
CA GLU A 16 16.55 5.01 15.04
C GLU A 16 16.01 4.36 13.75
N TYR A 17 14.92 4.87 13.15
CA TYR A 17 14.34 4.29 11.93
C TYR A 17 15.17 4.49 10.66
N ASN A 18 15.98 5.55 10.57
CA ASN A 18 16.72 5.86 9.34
C ASN A 18 17.92 4.91 9.08
N ASP A 19 18.42 4.20 10.10
CA ASP A 19 19.53 3.25 9.95
C ASP A 19 19.07 1.84 9.52
N PHE A 20 17.77 1.53 9.56
CA PHE A 20 17.24 0.21 9.18
C PHE A 20 16.94 0.02 7.70
N LYS A 21 17.17 1.04 6.86
CA LYS A 21 17.07 0.93 5.39
C LYS A 21 18.22 0.14 4.74
N CYS A 22 18.96 -0.64 5.52
CA CYS A 22 19.99 -1.58 5.06
C CYS A 22 19.31 -2.91 4.66
N CYS A 23 18.72 -2.90 3.47
CA CYS A 23 17.82 -3.92 2.86
C CYS A 23 18.43 -5.32 2.60
N LYS A 24 19.24 -5.90 3.50
CA LYS A 24 19.70 -7.30 3.38
C LYS A 24 19.57 -8.14 4.64
N ILE A 25 19.35 -7.53 5.81
CA ILE A 25 19.38 -8.23 7.10
C ILE A 25 18.08 -9.03 7.35
N TYR A 26 16.95 -8.58 6.80
CA TYR A 26 15.63 -9.18 7.03
C TYR A 26 15.10 -9.97 5.82
N ASN A 27 15.96 -10.72 5.13
CA ASN A 27 15.47 -11.72 4.18
C ASN A 27 14.76 -12.84 4.96
N CYS A 28 13.47 -13.04 4.65
CA CYS A 28 12.70 -14.15 5.17
C CYS A 28 13.21 -15.46 4.56
N GLU A 29 13.51 -16.45 5.40
CA GLU A 29 13.98 -17.75 4.94
C GLU A 29 12.82 -18.55 4.34
N LYS A 30 13.06 -19.16 3.18
CA LYS A 30 12.05 -19.92 2.44
C LYS A 30 12.11 -21.40 2.85
N THR A 31 11.85 -21.66 4.12
CA THR A 31 11.67 -23.03 4.64
C THR A 31 10.19 -23.39 4.63
N ARG A 32 9.89 -24.69 4.68
CA ARG A 32 8.50 -25.18 4.77
C ARG A 32 7.79 -24.70 6.04
N TYR A 33 8.50 -24.63 7.16
CA TYR A 33 7.98 -24.10 8.42
C TYR A 33 7.64 -22.61 8.30
N ALA A 34 8.56 -21.81 7.75
CA ALA A 34 8.33 -20.38 7.51
C ALA A 34 7.13 -20.14 6.57
N GLU A 35 6.97 -20.98 5.56
CA GLU A 35 5.83 -20.93 4.63
C GLU A 35 4.49 -21.17 5.33
N LEU A 36 4.42 -22.19 6.20
CA LEU A 36 3.21 -22.52 6.96
C LEU A 36 2.84 -21.36 7.91
N LYS A 37 3.79 -20.93 8.74
CA LYS A 37 3.61 -19.81 9.68
C LYS A 37 3.22 -18.52 8.96
N GLY A 38 3.89 -18.20 7.86
CA GLY A 38 3.60 -17.01 7.06
C GLY A 38 2.26 -17.06 6.35
N SER A 39 1.88 -18.22 5.83
CA SER A 39 0.59 -18.42 5.18
C SER A 39 -0.58 -18.25 6.14
N GLU A 40 -0.47 -18.83 7.33
CA GLU A 40 -1.47 -18.68 8.40
C GLU A 40 -1.56 -17.24 8.88
N TYR A 41 -0.41 -16.62 9.19
CA TYR A 41 -0.33 -15.24 9.64
C TYR A 41 -1.00 -14.28 8.67
N VAL A 42 -0.62 -14.35 7.39
CA VAL A 42 -1.13 -13.46 6.35
C VAL A 42 -2.62 -13.73 6.14
N GLN A 43 -3.07 -14.98 6.19
CA GLN A 43 -4.49 -15.29 6.05
C GLN A 43 -5.31 -14.67 7.19
N HIS A 44 -4.82 -14.73 8.43
CA HIS A 44 -5.49 -14.12 9.58
C HIS A 44 -5.61 -12.59 9.42
N VAL A 45 -4.53 -11.93 8.98
CA VAL A 45 -4.55 -10.48 8.68
C VAL A 45 -5.54 -10.15 7.57
N LEU A 46 -5.56 -10.94 6.48
CA LEU A 46 -6.48 -10.74 5.37
C LEU A 46 -7.94 -10.91 5.78
N ASN A 47 -8.25 -11.90 6.64
CA ASN A 47 -9.61 -12.10 7.15
C ASN A 47 -10.08 -10.88 7.96
N LYS A 48 -9.23 -10.33 8.83
CA LYS A 48 -9.54 -9.08 9.56
C LYS A 48 -9.79 -7.91 8.62
N ILE A 49 -8.97 -7.74 7.58
CA ILE A 49 -9.16 -6.69 6.57
C ILE A 49 -10.50 -6.86 5.83
N ALA A 50 -10.88 -8.09 5.51
CA ALA A 50 -12.12 -8.39 4.81
C ALA A 50 -13.37 -8.12 5.66
N GLU A 51 -13.28 -8.33 6.98
CA GLU A 51 -14.38 -8.12 7.93
C GLU A 51 -14.55 -6.64 8.31
N GLU A 52 -13.49 -5.83 8.21
CA GLU A 52 -13.51 -4.44 8.64
C GLU A 52 -14.11 -3.49 7.57
N PRO A 53 -15.25 -2.83 7.86
CA PRO A 53 -15.94 -1.98 6.88
C PRO A 53 -15.10 -0.82 6.36
N ARG A 54 -14.10 -0.34 7.12
CA ARG A 54 -13.21 0.76 6.71
C ARG A 54 -12.39 0.46 5.46
N TYR A 55 -12.19 -0.82 5.12
CA TYR A 55 -11.46 -1.24 3.93
C TYR A 55 -12.35 -1.49 2.71
N SER A 56 -13.68 -1.41 2.87
CA SER A 56 -14.62 -1.52 1.74
C SER A 56 -14.62 -0.27 0.85
N LEU A 57 -14.50 0.90 1.47
CA LEU A 57 -14.43 2.21 0.83
C LEU A 57 -13.37 3.04 1.56
N PHE A 58 -12.14 2.96 1.07
CA PHE A 58 -11.01 3.66 1.64
C PHE A 58 -10.97 5.10 1.14
N ASN A 59 -11.12 6.05 2.06
CA ASN A 59 -11.04 7.47 1.73
C ASN A 59 -9.58 7.89 1.57
N LEU A 60 -9.15 8.08 0.33
CA LEU A 60 -7.82 8.58 -0.02
C LEU A 60 -7.75 10.11 0.06
N ASN A 61 -8.59 10.78 0.87
CA ASN A 61 -8.47 12.22 1.18
C ASN A 61 -7.18 12.48 1.96
N ASN A 62 -6.06 12.28 1.29
CA ASN A 62 -4.74 12.50 1.78
C ASN A 62 -4.21 13.80 1.14
N PRO A 63 -3.72 14.77 1.93
CA PRO A 63 -3.09 15.99 1.40
C PRO A 63 -1.97 15.74 0.37
N TYR A 64 -1.39 14.53 0.32
CA TYR A 64 -0.39 14.16 -0.69
C TYR A 64 -0.93 14.00 -2.12
N CYS A 65 -2.26 13.90 -2.31
CA CYS A 65 -2.88 14.02 -3.64
C CYS A 65 -3.14 15.49 -4.04
N GLY A 66 -2.70 16.45 -3.21
CA GLY A 66 -3.24 17.81 -3.17
C GLY A 66 -2.97 18.68 -4.38
N LYS A 67 -1.90 18.45 -5.17
CA LYS A 67 -1.61 19.21 -6.41
C LYS A 67 -0.69 18.41 -7.34
N TYR A 68 -1.25 17.77 -8.36
CA TYR A 68 -0.44 17.25 -9.47
C TYR A 68 -0.36 18.29 -10.56
N LYS A 69 0.86 18.69 -10.95
CA LYS A 69 1.13 19.46 -12.15
C LYS A 69 1.52 18.50 -13.26
N PHE A 70 0.58 18.22 -14.15
CA PHE A 70 0.91 17.51 -15.39
C PHE A 70 1.35 18.53 -16.42
N ASP A 71 2.62 18.47 -16.81
CA ASP A 71 3.13 19.22 -17.95
C ASP A 71 2.81 18.42 -19.22
N VAL A 72 1.68 18.76 -19.86
CA VAL A 72 1.19 18.06 -21.06
C VAL A 72 1.96 18.52 -22.32
N SER A 73 2.67 19.65 -22.22
CA SER A 73 3.60 20.23 -23.21
C SER A 73 4.10 21.57 -22.63
N LYS A 74 5.30 22.04 -23.00
CA LYS A 74 6.07 23.23 -22.50
C LYS A 74 5.34 24.53 -22.05
N LYS A 75 4.02 24.64 -22.15
CA LYS A 75 3.16 25.75 -21.69
C LYS A 75 1.81 25.31 -21.05
N LYS A 76 1.59 24.03 -20.72
CA LYS A 76 0.28 23.52 -20.26
C LYS A 76 0.40 22.80 -18.93
N VAL A 77 0.04 23.49 -17.85
CA VAL A 77 -0.03 22.94 -16.50
C VAL A 77 -1.49 22.67 -16.16
N ILE A 78 -1.78 21.41 -15.82
CA ILE A 78 -3.05 21.01 -15.21
C ILE A 78 -2.83 21.04 -13.69
N GLU A 79 -3.59 21.83 -12.94
CA GLU A 79 -3.61 21.78 -11.47
C GLU A 79 -4.94 21.17 -11.02
N VAL A 80 -4.95 20.39 -9.94
CA VAL A 80 -6.19 19.85 -9.39
C VAL A 80 -6.41 20.33 -7.96
N GLU A 81 -7.61 20.81 -7.66
CA GLU A 81 -8.00 21.41 -6.39
C GLU A 81 -9.10 20.59 -5.71
N ASN A 82 -8.98 20.43 -4.38
CA ASN A 82 -9.93 19.74 -3.49
C ASN A 82 -10.36 18.34 -3.96
N PRO A 83 -9.41 17.42 -4.20
CA PRO A 83 -9.74 16.06 -4.60
C PRO A 83 -10.53 15.34 -3.51
N LYS A 84 -11.67 14.74 -3.89
CA LYS A 84 -12.27 13.64 -3.15
C LYS A 84 -11.90 12.34 -3.84
N SER A 85 -11.03 11.56 -3.21
CA SER A 85 -10.56 10.28 -3.76
C SER A 85 -11.01 9.12 -2.88
N PHE A 86 -11.58 8.10 -3.53
CA PHE A 86 -12.04 6.88 -2.87
C PHE A 86 -11.47 5.67 -3.60
N LEU A 87 -10.96 4.72 -2.83
CA LEU A 87 -10.53 3.41 -3.31
C LEU A 87 -11.45 2.33 -2.76
N GLU A 88 -12.08 1.58 -3.65
CA GLU A 88 -12.91 0.43 -3.32
C GLU A 88 -12.21 -0.86 -3.73
N GLY A 89 -12.49 -1.95 -3.01
CA GLY A 89 -12.05 -3.30 -3.37
C GLY A 89 -10.83 -3.82 -2.60
N LEU A 90 -10.35 -3.12 -1.57
CA LEU A 90 -9.26 -3.62 -0.72
C LEU A 90 -9.69 -4.86 0.08
N GLN A 91 -10.98 -5.03 0.36
CA GLN A 91 -11.51 -6.26 0.96
C GLN A 91 -11.33 -7.50 0.07
N ASN A 92 -11.02 -7.32 -1.22
CA ASN A 92 -10.73 -8.42 -2.15
C ASN A 92 -9.24 -8.79 -2.16
N LEU A 93 -8.46 -8.33 -1.17
CA LEU A 93 -7.07 -8.74 -0.99
C LEU A 93 -7.01 -10.24 -0.70
N ARG A 94 -6.13 -10.93 -1.41
CA ARG A 94 -5.87 -12.36 -1.25
C ARG A 94 -4.39 -12.66 -1.42
N ARG A 95 -3.96 -13.83 -0.94
CA ARG A 95 -2.63 -14.35 -1.23
C ARG A 95 -2.53 -14.72 -2.71
N ALA A 96 -1.47 -14.28 -3.37
CA ALA A 96 -1.14 -14.63 -4.75
C ALA A 96 -0.17 -15.81 -4.84
N SER A 97 0.71 -15.96 -3.85
CA SER A 97 1.65 -17.08 -3.74
C SER A 97 1.97 -17.37 -2.27
N PRO A 98 2.78 -18.40 -1.97
CA PRO A 98 3.21 -18.71 -0.61
C PRO A 98 3.78 -17.48 0.11
N CYS A 99 3.34 -17.31 1.36
CA CYS A 99 3.81 -16.25 2.24
C CYS A 99 4.73 -16.88 3.28
N TYR A 100 5.71 -16.13 3.77
CA TYR A 100 6.71 -16.63 4.70
C TYR A 100 6.78 -15.74 5.92
N ALA A 101 6.92 -16.33 7.09
CA ALA A 101 7.19 -15.60 8.32
C ALA A 101 8.29 -16.29 9.13
N THR A 102 9.24 -15.51 9.60
CA THR A 102 10.39 -16.00 10.39
C THR A 102 10.72 -15.02 11.49
N GLU A 103 11.03 -15.50 12.68
CA GLU A 103 11.52 -14.65 13.76
C GLU A 103 13.02 -14.46 13.67
N LYS A 104 13.46 -13.20 13.71
CA LYS A 104 14.87 -12.80 13.68
C LYS A 104 15.05 -11.57 14.56
N PHE A 105 16.00 -11.62 15.48
CA PHE A 105 16.34 -10.49 16.35
C PHE A 105 15.11 -9.90 17.07
N ASP A 106 14.31 -10.77 17.71
CA ASP A 106 13.06 -10.41 18.41
C ASP A 106 11.96 -9.79 17.53
N ARG A 107 12.09 -9.94 16.20
CA ARG A 107 11.12 -9.44 15.24
C ARG A 107 10.58 -10.56 14.36
N LEU A 108 9.27 -10.56 14.16
CA LEU A 108 8.62 -11.39 13.16
C LEU A 108 8.76 -10.71 11.79
N VAL A 109 9.57 -11.30 10.92
CA VAL A 109 9.78 -10.86 9.54
C VAL A 109 8.79 -11.57 8.63
N ILE A 110 8.02 -10.81 7.88
CA ILE A 110 6.95 -11.31 7.01
C ILE A 110 7.26 -10.95 5.56
N TYR A 111 7.20 -11.96 4.70
CA TYR A 111 7.13 -11.82 3.25
C TYR A 111 5.73 -12.23 2.81
N ALA A 112 5.01 -11.33 2.15
CA ALA A 112 3.71 -11.67 1.58
C ALA A 112 3.63 -11.27 0.10
N ASP A 113 3.14 -12.20 -0.70
CA ASP A 113 2.80 -11.97 -2.10
C ASP A 113 1.28 -11.90 -2.22
N LEU A 114 0.78 -10.70 -2.50
CA LEU A 114 -0.62 -10.37 -2.40
C LEU A 114 -1.18 -9.92 -3.75
N GLU A 115 -2.46 -10.18 -3.94
CA GLU A 115 -3.24 -9.71 -5.08
C GLU A 115 -4.50 -9.03 -4.58
N ALA A 116 -4.82 -7.86 -5.13
CA ALA A 116 -6.13 -7.25 -4.97
C ALA A 116 -6.85 -7.21 -6.32
N SER A 117 -8.11 -7.63 -6.34
CA SER A 117 -8.93 -7.70 -7.54
C SER A 117 -10.06 -6.67 -7.52
N ASN A 118 -10.50 -6.26 -8.71
CA ASN A 118 -11.64 -5.36 -8.91
C ASN A 118 -11.52 -4.03 -8.16
N LEU A 119 -10.32 -3.44 -8.16
CA LEU A 119 -10.08 -2.15 -7.54
C LEU A 119 -10.75 -1.04 -8.34
N LYS A 120 -11.54 -0.21 -7.65
CA LYS A 120 -12.15 0.98 -8.27
C LYS A 120 -11.63 2.22 -7.56
N LEU A 121 -11.05 3.12 -8.34
CA LEU A 121 -10.62 4.42 -7.87
C LEU A 121 -11.61 5.46 -8.40
N LYS A 122 -12.30 6.14 -7.49
CA LYS A 122 -13.14 7.28 -7.82
C LYS A 122 -12.43 8.56 -7.39
N TYR A 123 -12.42 9.54 -8.28
CA TYR A 123 -11.82 10.84 -8.06
C TYR A 123 -12.77 11.92 -8.54
N ASP A 124 -13.22 12.78 -7.64
CA ASP A 124 -14.01 13.97 -7.97
C ASP A 124 -13.19 15.21 -7.58
N GLY A 125 -12.91 16.10 -8.54
CA GLY A 125 -12.07 17.28 -8.29
C GLY A 125 -12.30 18.43 -9.28
N GLN A 126 -11.79 19.61 -8.95
CA GLN A 126 -11.75 20.74 -9.88
C GLN A 126 -10.38 20.81 -10.54
N VAL A 127 -10.37 20.83 -11.85
CA VAL A 127 -9.13 20.92 -12.62
C VAL A 127 -8.95 22.34 -13.11
N LYS A 128 -7.90 23.03 -12.69
CA LYS A 128 -7.56 24.37 -13.18
C LYS A 128 -6.71 24.26 -14.44
N MET A 129 -7.19 24.88 -15.53
CA MET A 129 -6.52 24.95 -16.82
C MET A 129 -6.72 26.32 -17.43
N PHE A 130 -5.64 27.03 -17.76
CA PHE A 130 -5.69 28.33 -18.45
C PHE A 130 -6.64 29.37 -17.81
N GLY A 131 -6.78 29.36 -16.47
CA GLY A 131 -7.71 30.24 -15.76
C GLY A 131 -9.16 29.76 -15.69
N PHE A 132 -9.49 28.61 -16.28
CA PHE A 132 -10.78 27.92 -16.14
C PHE A 132 -10.70 26.80 -15.11
N TYR A 133 -11.83 26.52 -14.45
CA TYR A 133 -11.96 25.54 -13.37
C TYR A 133 -13.08 24.52 -13.63
N PRO A 134 -13.01 23.69 -14.68
CA PRO A 134 -13.98 22.62 -14.86
C PRO A 134 -13.97 21.64 -13.68
N ILE A 135 -15.17 21.24 -13.26
CA ILE A 135 -15.36 20.10 -12.38
C ILE A 135 -15.21 18.84 -13.22
N VAL A 136 -14.30 17.96 -12.82
CA VAL A 136 -14.00 16.70 -13.50
C VAL A 136 -14.23 15.55 -12.54
N SER A 137 -14.95 14.54 -13.00
CA SER A 137 -15.08 13.27 -12.28
C SER A 137 -14.32 12.21 -13.07
N MET A 138 -13.29 11.65 -12.46
CA MET A 138 -12.52 10.55 -12.99
C MET A 138 -12.87 9.27 -12.23
N ARG A 139 -13.24 8.23 -12.96
CA ARG A 139 -13.45 6.89 -12.43
C ARG A 139 -12.48 5.97 -13.13
N SER A 140 -11.58 5.37 -12.36
CA SER A 140 -10.67 4.35 -12.84
C SER A 140 -11.08 3.00 -12.25
N SER A 141 -10.96 1.95 -13.05
CA SER A 141 -11.08 0.57 -12.59
C SER A 141 -9.83 -0.20 -12.99
N LEU A 142 -9.29 -0.93 -12.04
CA LEU A 142 -8.14 -1.80 -12.21
C LEU A 142 -8.60 -3.23 -11.92
N SER A 143 -8.43 -4.10 -12.92
CA SER A 143 -8.86 -5.50 -12.83
C SER A 143 -8.14 -6.25 -11.71
N TYR A 144 -6.82 -6.12 -11.63
CA TYR A 144 -6.02 -6.66 -10.54
C TYR A 144 -4.70 -5.89 -10.33
N ILE A 145 -4.13 -6.01 -9.14
CA ILE A 145 -2.77 -5.60 -8.80
C ILE A 145 -2.11 -6.71 -7.99
N ASN A 146 -0.90 -7.11 -8.40
CA ASN A 146 -0.10 -8.08 -7.66
C ASN A 146 1.11 -7.36 -7.10
N PHE A 147 1.39 -7.55 -5.82
CA PHE A 147 2.45 -6.84 -5.13
C PHE A 147 3.07 -7.69 -4.03
N ILE A 148 4.34 -7.42 -3.77
CA ILE A 148 5.08 -7.96 -2.63
C ILE A 148 5.09 -6.91 -1.54
N ILE A 149 4.90 -7.36 -0.31
CA ILE A 149 5.21 -6.61 0.89
C ILE A 149 6.21 -7.41 1.74
N GLU A 150 7.26 -6.74 2.20
CA GLU A 150 8.18 -7.26 3.20
C GLU A 150 8.17 -6.29 4.37
N MET A 151 7.86 -6.81 5.55
CA MET A 151 7.77 -6.02 6.78
C MET A 151 8.32 -6.81 7.95
N SER A 152 8.64 -6.13 9.04
CA SER A 152 8.86 -6.80 10.32
C SER A 152 8.14 -6.11 11.45
N THR A 153 7.61 -6.89 12.38
CA THR A 153 6.95 -6.42 13.59
C THR A 153 7.69 -6.95 14.81
N ASP A 154 7.56 -6.29 15.96
CA ASP A 154 7.98 -6.87 17.23
C ASP A 154 7.29 -8.23 17.44
N ALA A 155 8.05 -9.29 17.69
CA ALA A 155 7.52 -10.65 17.73
C ALA A 155 6.61 -10.88 18.96
N ALA A 156 6.95 -10.23 20.08
CA ALA A 156 6.23 -10.39 21.34
C ALA A 156 4.94 -9.58 21.41
N SER A 157 4.93 -8.38 20.82
CA SER A 157 3.82 -7.42 20.95
C SER A 157 3.03 -7.18 19.66
N GLY A 158 3.55 -7.58 18.49
CA GLY A 158 2.92 -7.25 17.21
C GLY A 158 2.92 -5.76 16.87
N LYS A 159 3.70 -4.94 17.60
CA LYS A 159 3.75 -3.48 17.47
C LYS A 159 5.04 -3.01 16.78
N TYR A 160 5.07 -1.71 16.47
CA TYR A 160 6.23 -1.02 15.89
C TYR A 160 6.68 -1.66 14.58
N SER A 161 5.71 -1.93 13.71
CA SER A 161 5.99 -2.56 12.43
C SER A 161 6.79 -1.63 11.51
N VAL A 162 7.68 -2.23 10.72
CA VAL A 162 8.56 -1.53 9.77
C VAL A 162 8.33 -2.13 8.39
N LEU A 163 8.08 -1.28 7.40
CA LEU A 163 8.07 -1.67 6.00
C LEU A 163 9.52 -1.71 5.48
N HIS A 164 9.96 -2.86 4.98
CA HIS A 164 11.29 -3.03 4.37
C HIS A 164 11.24 -2.92 2.85
N ASN A 165 10.17 -3.45 2.25
CA ASN A 165 10.02 -3.49 0.80
C ASN A 165 8.54 -3.47 0.43
N PHE A 166 8.22 -2.70 -0.60
CA PHE A 166 6.93 -2.75 -1.27
C PHE A 166 7.18 -2.69 -2.78
N LYS A 167 6.62 -3.64 -3.51
CA LYS A 167 6.83 -3.70 -4.96
C LYS A 167 5.62 -4.24 -5.68
N ILE A 168 5.11 -3.50 -6.65
CA ILE A 168 4.07 -3.98 -7.55
C ILE A 168 4.74 -4.89 -8.58
N LYS A 169 4.33 -6.15 -8.66
CA LYS A 169 4.78 -7.12 -9.68
C LYS A 169 4.14 -6.86 -11.03
N SER A 170 2.81 -6.70 -11.02
CA SER A 170 2.01 -6.55 -12.23
C SER A 170 0.72 -5.83 -11.94
N ILE A 171 0.24 -5.10 -12.95
CA ILE A 171 -1.09 -4.49 -12.95
C ILE A 171 -1.88 -5.01 -14.14
N GLY A 172 -3.16 -5.26 -13.92
CA GLY A 172 -4.10 -5.69 -14.93
C GLY A 172 -4.49 -4.58 -15.91
N GLU A 173 -5.59 -4.78 -16.60
CA GLU A 173 -6.23 -3.76 -17.41
C GLU A 173 -6.67 -2.58 -16.53
N VAL A 174 -6.35 -1.36 -16.98
CA VAL A 174 -6.77 -0.09 -16.37
C VAL A 174 -7.77 0.56 -17.31
N ARG A 175 -9.00 0.79 -16.83
CA ARG A 175 -10.02 1.54 -17.57
C ARG A 175 -10.30 2.85 -16.86
N ILE A 176 -10.01 3.95 -17.54
CA ILE A 176 -10.23 5.30 -17.04
C ILE A 176 -11.41 5.89 -17.80
N LYS A 177 -12.44 6.30 -17.07
CA LYS A 177 -13.56 7.09 -17.57
C LYS A 177 -13.47 8.48 -16.95
N ILE A 178 -13.55 9.50 -17.79
CA ILE A 178 -13.53 10.89 -17.31
C ILE A 178 -14.78 11.61 -17.82
N ASP A 179 -15.56 12.11 -16.87
CA ASP A 179 -16.78 12.87 -17.09
C ASP A 179 -16.52 14.38 -16.81
N GLY A 180 -17.32 15.26 -17.41
CA GLY A 180 -17.18 16.73 -17.27
C GLY A 180 -16.30 17.42 -18.33
N ILE A 181 -15.76 16.67 -19.30
CA ILE A 181 -14.83 17.17 -20.34
C ILE A 181 -15.54 17.50 -21.67
N ARG A 182 -16.87 17.42 -21.74
CA ARG A 182 -17.64 17.51 -22.99
C ARG A 182 -17.37 18.76 -23.86
N LEU A 183 -16.92 19.87 -23.25
CA LEU A 183 -16.59 21.11 -23.96
C LEU A 183 -15.15 21.15 -24.51
N PHE A 184 -14.32 20.15 -24.24
CA PHE A 184 -12.89 20.16 -24.54
C PHE A 184 -12.43 18.88 -25.26
N ASN A 185 -12.80 18.75 -26.55
CA ASN A 185 -12.36 17.63 -27.41
C ASN A 185 -10.83 17.41 -27.43
N TRP A 186 -10.02 18.47 -27.28
CA TRP A 186 -8.56 18.35 -27.20
C TRP A 186 -8.09 17.58 -25.95
N MET A 187 -8.85 17.65 -24.87
CA MET A 187 -8.54 16.98 -23.60
C MET A 187 -8.93 15.51 -23.67
N VAL A 188 -9.98 15.15 -24.42
CA VAL A 188 -10.27 13.74 -24.75
C VAL A 188 -9.07 13.11 -25.47
N ASN A 189 -8.37 13.84 -26.35
CA ASN A 189 -7.15 13.35 -27.00
C ASN A 189 -5.95 13.25 -26.04
N ALA A 190 -5.78 14.20 -25.13
CA ALA A 190 -4.77 14.10 -24.06
C ALA A 190 -5.06 12.92 -23.13
N VAL A 191 -6.34 12.69 -22.82
CA VAL A 191 -6.82 11.56 -22.02
C VAL A 191 -6.68 10.24 -22.77
N ASN A 192 -6.84 10.22 -24.10
CA ASN A 192 -6.53 9.04 -24.90
C ASN A 192 -5.02 8.75 -24.95
N TRP A 193 -4.17 9.79 -24.92
CA TRP A 193 -2.75 9.61 -24.64
C TRP A 193 -2.49 9.11 -23.21
N LEU A 194 -3.31 9.53 -22.23
CA LEU A 194 -3.32 8.96 -20.87
C LEU A 194 -3.84 7.51 -20.83
N THR A 195 -4.82 7.09 -21.62
CA THR A 195 -5.26 5.68 -21.65
C THR A 195 -4.26 4.80 -22.39
N THR A 196 -3.43 5.41 -23.24
CA THR A 196 -2.19 4.82 -23.78
C THR A 196 -1.03 4.89 -22.78
N PHE A 197 -1.22 5.40 -21.55
CA PHE A 197 -0.17 5.40 -20.53
C PHE A 197 0.40 4.00 -20.40
N ARG A 198 1.72 3.90 -20.59
CA ARG A 198 2.49 2.70 -20.30
C ARG A 198 2.09 2.26 -18.90
N LYS A 199 1.59 1.03 -18.76
CA LYS A 199 1.27 0.39 -17.47
C LYS A 199 2.35 0.68 -16.41
N GLU A 200 3.60 0.81 -16.85
CA GLU A 200 4.75 1.23 -16.07
C GLU A 200 4.60 2.57 -15.34
N PHE A 201 4.04 3.61 -15.96
CA PHE A 201 3.82 4.90 -15.28
C PHE A 201 2.80 4.77 -14.15
N VAL A 202 1.66 4.13 -14.43
CA VAL A 202 0.60 3.89 -13.45
C VAL A 202 1.13 3.02 -12.30
N ARG A 203 1.88 1.96 -12.64
CA ARG A 203 2.55 1.10 -11.68
C ARG A 203 3.49 1.92 -10.78
N ASN A 204 4.44 2.66 -11.35
CA ASN A 204 5.42 3.41 -10.55
C ASN A 204 4.76 4.49 -9.68
N TRP A 205 3.72 5.15 -10.20
CA TRP A 205 2.96 6.11 -9.43
C TRP A 205 2.21 5.44 -8.26
N LEU A 206 1.47 4.36 -8.52
CA LEU A 206 0.79 3.59 -7.47
C LEU A 206 1.77 3.03 -6.45
N GLU A 207 2.91 2.49 -6.92
CA GLU A 207 3.94 1.91 -6.05
C GLU A 207 4.42 2.92 -5.03
N LYS A 208 4.79 4.11 -5.49
CA LYS A 208 5.25 5.20 -4.62
C LYS A 208 4.18 5.72 -3.68
N GLN A 209 2.93 5.87 -4.15
CA GLN A 209 1.85 6.36 -3.29
C GLN A 209 1.50 5.36 -2.19
N VAL A 210 1.43 4.07 -2.52
CA VAL A 210 1.12 3.02 -1.56
C VAL A 210 2.30 2.80 -0.61
N GLU A 211 3.54 2.78 -1.10
CA GLU A 211 4.73 2.67 -0.25
C GLU A 211 4.79 3.79 0.79
N ASN A 212 4.54 5.04 0.38
CA ASN A 212 4.50 6.19 1.30
C ASN A 212 3.40 6.01 2.36
N TYR A 213 2.18 5.68 1.94
CA TYR A 213 1.06 5.47 2.86
C TYR A 213 1.34 4.34 3.85
N LEU A 214 1.84 3.20 3.36
CA LEU A 214 2.20 2.06 4.20
C LEU A 214 3.34 2.40 5.17
N THR A 215 4.35 3.15 4.74
CA THR A 215 5.45 3.59 5.62
C THR A 215 4.95 4.48 6.75
N GLU A 216 3.97 5.33 6.49
CA GLU A 216 3.37 6.20 7.51
C GLU A 216 2.45 5.42 8.46
N GLU A 217 1.72 4.43 7.97
CA GLU A 217 0.61 3.81 8.73
C GLU A 217 1.00 2.49 9.40
N ILE A 218 1.85 1.66 8.78
CA ILE A 218 2.28 0.36 9.31
C ILE A 218 2.81 0.44 10.75
N PRO A 219 3.58 1.47 11.16
CA PRO A 219 4.05 1.57 12.55
C PRO A 219 2.93 1.64 13.60
N PHE A 220 1.73 2.07 13.21
CA PHE A 220 0.57 2.22 14.08
C PHE A 220 -0.40 1.02 14.02
N ILE A 221 -0.15 0.06 13.15
CA ILE A 221 -0.95 -1.16 13.04
C ILE A 221 -0.38 -2.20 14.01
N GLU A 222 -1.23 -2.68 14.92
CA GLU A 222 -0.94 -3.82 15.76
C GLU A 222 -1.32 -5.10 15.01
N PHE A 223 -0.32 -5.90 14.67
CA PHE A 223 -0.53 -7.15 13.98
C PHE A 223 -0.73 -8.30 14.97
N PRO A 224 -1.49 -9.36 14.59
CA PRO A 224 -1.71 -10.49 15.47
C PRO A 224 -0.38 -11.17 15.83
N ILE A 225 -0.25 -11.58 17.09
CA ILE A 225 0.85 -12.44 17.54
C ILE A 225 0.38 -13.88 17.32
N LEU A 226 1.16 -14.68 16.58
CA LEU A 226 0.98 -16.13 16.56
C LEU A 226 1.79 -16.66 17.74
N LEU A 227 1.10 -17.08 18.80
CA LEU A 227 1.74 -17.89 19.83
C LEU A 227 2.11 -19.20 19.15
N SER A 228 3.40 -19.46 18.99
CA SER A 228 3.85 -20.80 18.66
C SER A 228 3.63 -21.66 19.90
N ASP A 229 2.83 -22.71 19.76
CA ASP A 229 2.79 -23.81 20.72
C ASP A 229 4.13 -24.57 20.61
N ASP A 230 5.23 -23.96 21.07
CA ASP A 230 6.58 -24.52 21.02
C ASP A 230 6.77 -25.68 22.03
N GLU A 231 5.70 -26.20 22.66
CA GLU A 231 5.79 -27.28 23.64
C GLU A 231 5.72 -28.70 23.05
N GLU A 232 5.39 -28.91 21.77
CA GLU A 232 5.22 -30.28 21.23
C GLU A 232 6.40 -30.81 20.38
N ASP A 233 7.35 -29.98 19.97
CA ASP A 233 8.45 -30.42 19.07
C ASP A 233 9.71 -30.95 19.80
N GLU A 234 9.86 -30.75 21.11
CA GLU A 234 10.97 -31.35 21.89
C GLU A 234 10.73 -32.83 22.26
N GLU A 235 9.50 -33.35 22.20
CA GLU A 235 9.22 -34.76 22.49
C GLU A 235 9.53 -35.70 21.29
N MET A 236 9.58 -35.20 20.06
CA MET A 236 9.86 -36.02 18.88
C MET A 236 11.35 -36.18 18.53
N LEU A 237 12.24 -35.43 19.19
CA LEU A 237 13.70 -35.61 19.06
C LEU A 237 14.30 -36.53 20.13
N ASN A 238 13.49 -36.96 21.11
CA ASN A 238 13.89 -37.85 22.21
C ASN A 238 13.23 -39.24 22.18
N GLN A 239 12.58 -39.62 21.07
CA GLN A 239 12.07 -40.99 20.80
C GLN A 239 12.75 -41.59 19.59
#